data_AF-A0A838MPL3-F1
#
_entry.id   AF-A0A838MPL3-F1
#
_cell.length_a   1.000
_cell.length_b   1.000
_cell.length_c   1.000
_cell.angle_alpha   90.00
_cell.angle_beta   90.00
_cell.angle_gamma   90.00
#
_symmetry.space_group_name_H-M   'P 1'
#
loop_
_entity.id
_entity.type
_entity.pdbx_description
1 polymer ?
#
loop_
_entity_poly.entity_id
_entity_poly.type
_entity_poly.pdbx_seq_one_letter_code
_entity_poly.pdbx_strand_id
1 'polypeptide(L)'
;MTTARRSTCRGTVRDRAKIGADRLRPRRRSKRGRALSLAWLAVIASTPAMVWPDPAAAQTRPSDPVDPVAQHVAEASRRFGIPQAWIWAVMRAESAGDVRAVSHAGAMGLMQIMPATWIYLRGRYSLGDDPYHVRDNIIAGTAYLRELHDRFGSPGFLAAYNAGPGRYEQHLATGRPLPRETRAYLAILAPMVGGSQPGRAMIAPADPLAWTRAPLFAMPAEDALAASQAAAEMPPDDGTAAQAVASEEHPDRLFIPLSGQEPS
;
A
#
# COMPACT_ATOMS: atom_id res chain seq x y z
N MET A 1 51.15 -36.73 11.88
CA MET A 1 51.10 -37.97 12.69
C MET A 1 49.76 -38.02 13.41
N THR A 2 48.97 -39.08 13.15
CA THR A 2 48.04 -39.73 14.10
C THR A 2 46.78 -38.93 14.53
N THR A 3 45.51 -39.33 14.37
CA THR A 3 44.81 -40.51 13.83
C THR A 3 43.32 -40.14 13.67
N ALA A 4 42.68 -40.67 12.63
CA ALA A 4 41.24 -40.65 12.42
C ALA A 4 40.49 -41.63 13.35
N ARG A 5 39.24 -41.32 13.72
CA ARG A 5 38.29 -42.39 14.06
C ARG A 5 36.86 -42.05 13.62
N ARG A 6 36.40 -42.82 12.63
CA ARG A 6 35.01 -42.98 12.22
C ARG A 6 34.24 -43.73 13.32
N SER A 7 32.94 -43.48 13.45
CA SER A 7 31.99 -44.46 14.00
C SER A 7 30.68 -44.42 13.20
N THR A 8 30.07 -45.59 13.12
CA THR A 8 29.28 -46.13 12.01
C THR A 8 27.76 -46.12 12.24
N CYS A 9 27.06 -46.17 11.11
CA CYS A 9 25.65 -46.50 10.88
C CYS A 9 25.08 -47.70 11.67
N ARG A 10 23.78 -47.64 12.01
CA ARG A 10 22.70 -48.67 11.85
C ARG A 10 21.41 -48.07 12.47
N GLY A 11 20.23 -47.98 11.87
CA GLY A 11 19.50 -48.86 10.96
C GLY A 11 18.36 -49.51 11.75
N THR A 12 17.08 -49.26 11.39
CA THR A 12 16.03 -50.28 11.22
C THR A 12 14.68 -49.65 10.85
N VAL A 13 14.20 -50.11 9.69
CA VAL A 13 12.84 -50.03 9.18
C VAL A 13 12.01 -51.12 9.87
N ARG A 14 10.79 -50.80 10.32
CA ARG A 14 9.68 -51.78 10.51
C ARG A 14 8.39 -51.08 10.06
N ASP A 15 7.80 -51.45 8.95
CA ASP A 15 6.97 -52.63 8.64
C ASP A 15 5.46 -52.41 8.91
N ARG A 16 4.73 -52.39 7.80
CA ARG A 16 3.44 -53.04 7.52
C ARG A 16 2.20 -52.76 8.38
N ALA A 17 1.27 -52.08 7.70
CA ALA A 17 -0.04 -52.59 7.26
C ALA A 17 -1.14 -52.92 8.28
N LYS A 18 -2.32 -52.32 8.02
CA LYS A 18 -3.70 -52.88 8.11
C LYS A 18 -4.64 -51.76 7.63
N ILE A 19 -5.13 -51.77 6.39
CA ILE A 19 -6.28 -52.54 5.88
C ILE A 19 -7.41 -52.62 6.91
N GLY A 20 -8.47 -51.86 6.64
CA GLY A 20 -9.72 -51.82 7.40
C GLY A 20 -10.78 -51.04 6.64
N ALA A 21 -11.17 -51.56 5.48
CA ALA A 21 -12.41 -51.18 4.82
C ALA A 21 -13.58 -51.77 5.62
N ASP A 22 -14.57 -50.98 6.03
CA ASP A 22 -15.95 -51.45 6.00
C ASP A 22 -17.01 -50.37 6.20
N ARG A 23 -18.07 -50.52 5.40
CA ARG A 23 -19.46 -50.10 5.63
C ARG A 23 -19.81 -48.61 5.60
N LEU A 24 -20.03 -48.15 4.38
CA LEU A 24 -21.13 -47.27 4.00
C LEU A 24 -22.47 -47.78 4.59
N ARG A 25 -23.14 -46.96 5.39
CA ARG A 25 -24.57 -47.09 5.71
C ARG A 25 -25.31 -45.86 5.20
N PRO A 26 -26.18 -45.96 4.18
CA PRO A 26 -27.13 -44.90 3.90
C PRO A 26 -28.51 -45.24 4.48
N ARG A 27 -29.33 -44.18 4.59
CA ARG A 27 -30.80 -44.16 4.47
C ARG A 27 -31.58 -44.02 5.79
N ARG A 28 -32.17 -42.83 5.98
CA ARG A 28 -33.63 -42.65 5.83
C ARG A 28 -34.01 -41.17 5.72
N ARG A 29 -34.36 -40.75 4.49
CA ARG A 29 -35.19 -39.56 4.25
C ARG A 29 -36.62 -39.89 4.67
N SER A 30 -37.20 -39.12 5.58
CA SER A 30 -38.65 -39.08 5.77
C SER A 30 -39.20 -37.84 5.03
N LYS A 31 -39.99 -38.11 3.99
CA LYS A 31 -40.88 -37.14 3.38
C LYS A 31 -42.17 -37.11 4.22
N ARG A 32 -42.45 -36.00 4.87
CA ARG A 32 -43.78 -35.56 5.27
C ARG A 32 -43.82 -34.11 4.81
N GLY A 33 -44.59 -33.72 3.80
CA GLY A 33 -46.00 -34.01 3.60
C GLY A 33 -46.66 -32.64 3.62
N ARG A 34 -46.81 -32.05 2.44
CA ARG A 34 -47.48 -30.76 2.24
C ARG A 34 -48.94 -30.91 2.68
N ALA A 35 -49.41 -30.02 3.55
CA ALA A 35 -50.82 -29.74 3.70
C ALA A 35 -50.98 -28.22 3.65
N LEU A 36 -51.40 -27.75 2.47
CA LEU A 36 -51.98 -26.43 2.27
C LEU A 36 -53.32 -26.41 3.01
N SER A 37 -53.54 -25.41 3.87
CA SER A 37 -54.87 -24.95 4.21
C SER A 37 -54.91 -23.44 4.03
N LEU A 38 -55.63 -23.05 2.98
CA LEU A 38 -56.01 -21.67 2.67
C LEU A 38 -57.21 -21.25 3.52
N ALA A 39 -57.34 -19.92 3.65
CA ALA A 39 -58.45 -19.13 4.19
C ALA A 39 -58.47 -18.96 5.71
N TRP A 40 -58.33 -17.72 6.19
CA TRP A 40 -59.48 -16.82 6.32
C TRP A 40 -59.01 -15.35 6.34
N LEU A 41 -59.69 -14.55 5.51
CA LEU A 41 -59.55 -13.11 5.35
C LEU A 41 -60.50 -12.43 6.35
N ALA A 42 -60.02 -11.46 7.14
CA ALA A 42 -60.64 -10.15 7.38
C ALA A 42 -60.17 -9.48 8.69
N VAL A 43 -60.10 -8.14 8.64
CA VAL A 43 -60.01 -7.14 9.73
C VAL A 43 -58.61 -7.09 10.40
N ILE A 44 -57.85 -5.99 10.42
CA ILE A 44 -58.18 -4.60 10.74
C ILE A 44 -57.27 -3.66 9.95
N ALA A 45 -57.87 -2.68 9.26
CA ALA A 45 -57.18 -1.49 8.77
C ALA A 45 -56.83 -0.59 9.97
N SER A 46 -55.74 -0.89 10.65
CA SER A 46 -55.04 0.05 11.51
C SER A 46 -53.80 0.47 10.75
N THR A 47 -53.80 1.67 10.17
CA THR A 47 -52.53 2.30 9.82
C THR A 47 -51.80 2.54 11.15
N PRO A 48 -50.70 1.84 11.48
CA PRO A 48 -49.84 2.40 12.50
C PRO A 48 -49.39 3.75 11.95
N ALA A 49 -49.57 4.82 12.73
CA ALA A 49 -48.84 6.05 12.46
C ALA A 49 -47.37 5.63 12.34
N MET A 50 -46.85 5.64 11.13
CA MET A 50 -45.47 5.34 10.86
C MET A 50 -44.70 6.51 11.44
N VAL A 51 -44.35 6.38 12.72
CA VAL A 51 -43.45 7.31 13.40
C VAL A 51 -42.17 7.28 12.60
N TRP A 52 -41.95 8.33 11.81
CA TRP A 52 -40.69 8.52 11.13
C TRP A 52 -39.64 8.66 12.23
N PRO A 53 -38.62 7.80 12.31
CA PRO A 53 -37.57 7.95 13.31
C PRO A 53 -36.95 9.33 13.09
N ASP A 54 -36.94 10.14 14.14
CA ASP A 54 -36.30 11.44 14.15
C ASP A 54 -34.84 11.26 13.68
N PRO A 55 -34.40 11.85 12.55
CA PRO A 55 -33.03 11.69 12.07
C PRO A 55 -32.00 12.25 13.07
N ALA A 56 -32.43 13.09 14.01
CA ALA A 56 -31.61 13.58 15.11
C ALA A 56 -31.35 12.52 16.21
N ALA A 57 -32.13 11.44 16.25
CA ALA A 57 -31.91 10.28 17.12
C ALA A 57 -31.03 9.21 16.45
N ALA A 58 -30.30 9.56 15.38
CA ALA A 58 -29.18 8.79 14.87
C ALA A 58 -28.04 8.79 15.90
N GLN A 59 -28.25 7.99 16.95
CA GLN A 59 -27.27 7.24 17.69
C GLN A 59 -25.91 7.93 17.76
N THR A 60 -25.71 8.74 18.79
CA THR A 60 -24.40 8.82 19.44
C THR A 60 -24.07 7.40 19.89
N ARG A 61 -23.58 6.57 18.95
CA ARG A 61 -23.08 5.24 19.26
C ARG A 61 -21.98 5.48 20.29
N PRO A 62 -22.02 4.84 21.47
CA PRO A 62 -20.87 4.88 22.35
C PRO A 62 -19.67 4.49 21.50
N SER A 63 -18.67 5.37 21.45
CA SER A 63 -17.44 5.13 20.71
C SER A 63 -16.95 3.73 21.06
N ASP A 64 -16.80 2.85 20.05
CA ASP A 64 -16.24 1.52 20.28
C ASP A 64 -14.96 1.67 21.11
N PRO A 65 -14.70 0.79 22.10
CA PRO A 65 -13.48 0.87 22.88
C PRO A 65 -12.29 0.92 21.92
N VAL A 66 -11.56 2.04 21.95
CA VAL A 66 -10.41 2.27 21.07
C VAL A 66 -9.40 1.17 21.37
N ASP A 67 -9.03 0.40 20.35
CA ASP A 67 -7.98 -0.62 20.46
C ASP A 67 -6.71 0.04 21.05
N PRO A 68 -6.23 -0.41 22.22
CA PRO A 68 -5.04 0.15 22.86
C PRO A 68 -3.84 0.23 21.91
N VAL A 69 -3.67 -0.77 21.03
CA VAL A 69 -2.59 -0.78 20.03
C VAL A 69 -2.74 0.38 19.05
N ALA A 70 -3.96 0.63 18.55
CA ALA A 70 -4.24 1.73 17.63
C ALA A 70 -3.96 3.10 18.27
N GLN A 71 -4.26 3.28 19.56
CA GLN A 71 -3.90 4.50 20.29
C GLN A 71 -2.39 4.71 20.32
N HIS A 72 -1.61 3.66 20.63
CA HIS A 72 -0.15 3.73 20.69
C HIS A 72 0.50 3.93 19.30
N VAL A 73 -0.06 3.32 18.26
CA VAL A 73 0.38 3.56 16.87
C VAL A 73 0.10 5.00 16.46
N ALA A 74 -1.07 5.55 16.80
CA ALA A 74 -1.40 6.95 16.52
C ALA A 74 -0.49 7.92 17.30
N GLU A 75 -0.16 7.62 18.57
CA GLU A 75 0.82 8.36 19.37
C GLU A 75 2.20 8.36 18.70
N ALA A 76 2.72 7.17 18.39
CA ALA A 76 4.04 7.02 17.80
C ALA A 76 4.14 7.69 16.43
N SER A 77 3.11 7.56 15.59
CA SER A 77 3.03 8.20 14.29
C SER A 77 3.13 9.72 14.40
N ARG A 78 2.36 10.35 15.30
CA ARG A 78 2.43 11.81 15.53
C ARG A 78 3.80 12.23 16.06
N ARG A 79 4.40 11.45 16.96
CA ARG A 79 5.68 11.79 17.60
C ARG A 79 6.86 11.75 16.64
N PHE A 80 6.86 10.80 15.71
CA PHE A 80 8.03 10.53 14.85
C PHE A 80 7.79 10.81 13.36
N GLY A 81 6.60 11.26 12.96
CA GLY A 81 6.29 11.56 11.56
C GLY A 81 6.33 10.33 10.65
N ILE A 82 6.11 9.13 11.19
CA ILE A 82 6.00 7.89 10.43
C ILE A 82 4.51 7.60 10.19
N PRO A 83 4.04 7.41 8.94
CA PRO A 83 2.65 7.09 8.67
C PRO A 83 2.18 5.84 9.42
N GLN A 84 0.99 5.89 10.03
CA GLN A 84 0.42 4.75 10.78
C GLN A 84 0.37 3.48 9.93
N ALA A 85 0.07 3.60 8.63
CA ALA A 85 0.07 2.48 7.69
C ALA A 85 1.43 1.77 7.62
N TRP A 86 2.54 2.50 7.70
CA TRP A 86 3.88 1.91 7.69
C TRP A 86 4.15 1.17 9.00
N ILE A 87 3.76 1.75 10.13
CA ILE A 87 3.93 1.13 11.46
C ILE A 87 3.16 -0.20 11.51
N TRP A 88 1.91 -0.21 11.05
CA TRP A 88 1.10 -1.43 10.97
C TRP A 88 1.67 -2.48 10.02
N ALA A 89 2.19 -2.05 8.87
CA ALA A 89 2.79 -2.96 7.89
C ALA A 89 4.04 -3.63 8.46
N VAL A 90 4.93 -2.85 9.08
CA VAL A 90 6.12 -3.38 9.78
C VAL A 90 5.70 -4.31 10.91
N MET A 91 4.83 -3.86 11.82
CA MET A 91 4.37 -4.69 12.95
C MET A 91 3.80 -6.04 12.49
N ARG A 92 3.01 -6.06 11.41
CA ARG A 92 2.48 -7.29 10.83
C ARG A 92 3.57 -8.20 10.28
N ALA A 93 4.57 -7.63 9.59
CA ALA A 93 5.69 -8.40 9.05
C ALA A 93 6.61 -8.95 10.16
N GLU A 94 6.76 -8.22 11.26
CA GLU A 94 7.66 -8.57 12.36
C GLU A 94 7.07 -9.63 13.31
N SER A 95 5.83 -9.44 13.78
CA SER A 95 5.25 -10.27 14.85
C SER A 95 3.86 -10.82 14.54
N ALA A 96 3.25 -10.42 13.42
CA ALA A 96 1.83 -10.66 13.16
C ALA A 96 0.88 -10.19 14.29
N GLY A 97 1.33 -9.24 15.13
CA GLY A 97 0.58 -8.72 16.28
C GLY A 97 0.81 -9.47 17.59
N ASP A 98 1.75 -10.42 17.66
CA ASP A 98 2.11 -11.09 18.90
C ASP A 98 2.99 -10.19 19.79
N VAL A 99 2.40 -9.71 20.89
CA VAL A 99 3.04 -8.84 21.89
C VAL A 99 4.26 -9.50 22.55
N ARG A 100 4.29 -10.83 22.64
CA ARG A 100 5.35 -11.61 23.28
C ARG A 100 6.25 -12.34 22.28
N ALA A 101 6.21 -11.95 21.00
CA ALA A 101 7.06 -12.54 19.98
C ALA A 101 8.55 -12.42 20.35
N VAL A 102 9.28 -13.52 20.23
CA VAL A 102 10.74 -13.57 20.36
C VAL A 102 11.32 -14.33 19.18
N SER A 103 12.18 -13.70 18.38
CA SER A 103 12.85 -14.38 17.27
C SER A 103 14.00 -15.27 17.75
N HIS A 104 14.46 -16.17 16.87
CA HIS A 104 15.66 -16.97 17.13
C HIS A 104 16.92 -16.14 17.39
N ALA A 105 16.98 -14.90 16.90
CA ALA A 105 18.06 -13.96 17.14
C ALA A 105 17.86 -13.11 18.41
N GLY A 106 16.72 -13.27 19.09
CA GLY A 106 16.37 -12.54 20.32
C GLY A 106 15.68 -11.20 20.09
N ALA A 107 15.13 -10.94 18.90
CA ALA A 107 14.31 -9.75 18.67
C ALA A 107 13.00 -9.84 19.46
N MET A 108 12.52 -8.73 20.04
CA MET A 108 11.47 -8.75 21.07
C MET A 108 10.24 -7.92 20.71
N GLY A 109 9.07 -8.49 20.99
CA GLY A 109 7.78 -7.81 20.99
C GLY A 109 7.21 -7.49 19.61
N LEU A 110 6.19 -6.62 19.59
CA LEU A 110 5.39 -6.30 18.40
C LEU A 110 6.21 -5.85 17.19
N MET A 111 7.24 -5.04 17.41
CA MET A 111 8.10 -4.47 16.39
C MET A 111 9.47 -5.16 16.30
N GLN A 112 9.65 -6.30 16.99
CA GLN A 112 10.87 -7.12 16.95
C GLN A 112 12.16 -6.32 17.15
N ILE A 113 12.25 -5.60 18.26
CA ILE A 113 13.43 -4.79 18.58
C ILE A 113 14.53 -5.67 19.16
N MET A 114 15.74 -5.58 18.60
CA MET A 114 16.91 -6.28 19.13
C MET A 114 17.30 -5.75 20.52
N PRO A 115 17.82 -6.58 21.44
CA PRO A 115 18.11 -6.16 22.81
C PRO A 115 19.07 -4.97 22.93
N ALA A 116 20.15 -4.95 22.14
CA ALA A 116 21.08 -3.81 22.13
C ALA A 116 20.40 -2.51 21.66
N THR A 117 19.54 -2.61 20.65
CA THR A 117 18.74 -1.48 20.13
C THR A 117 17.73 -1.01 21.18
N TRP A 118 17.09 -1.93 21.91
CA TRP A 118 16.16 -1.59 22.99
C TRP A 118 16.85 -0.75 24.07
N ILE A 119 18.02 -1.18 24.56
CA ILE A 119 18.78 -0.44 25.59
C ILE A 119 19.08 0.99 25.15
N TYR A 120 19.50 1.18 23.90
CA TYR A 120 19.74 2.51 23.34
C TYR A 120 18.45 3.34 23.28
N LEU A 121 17.37 2.79 22.71
CA LEU A 121 16.10 3.51 22.51
C LEU A 121 15.41 3.86 23.82
N ARG A 122 15.40 2.95 24.80
CA ARG A 122 14.74 3.20 26.09
C ARG A 122 15.38 4.33 26.87
N GLY A 123 16.72 4.46 26.80
CA GLY A 123 17.43 5.58 27.42
C GLY A 123 17.10 6.89 26.70
N ARG A 124 17.13 6.87 25.37
CA ARG A 124 16.88 8.06 24.54
C ARG A 124 15.45 8.59 24.63
N TYR A 125 14.47 7.70 24.75
CA TYR A 125 13.04 8.06 24.72
C TYR A 125 12.33 7.91 26.08
N SER A 126 13.09 7.68 27.16
CA SER A 126 12.61 7.53 28.54
C SER A 126 11.53 6.44 28.68
N LEU A 127 11.83 5.25 28.15
CA LEU A 127 10.93 4.09 28.18
C LEU A 127 11.19 3.20 29.39
N GLY A 128 10.21 2.37 29.74
CA GLY A 128 10.29 1.41 30.83
C GLY A 128 11.30 0.28 30.60
N ASP A 129 11.42 -0.60 31.59
CA ASP A 129 12.35 -1.74 31.53
C ASP A 129 11.87 -2.89 30.63
N ASP A 130 10.55 -3.03 30.47
CA ASP A 130 9.94 -4.16 29.78
C ASP A 130 9.82 -3.93 28.26
N PRO A 131 10.59 -4.66 27.41
CA PRO A 131 10.49 -4.55 25.96
C PRO A 131 9.19 -5.12 25.38
N TYR A 132 8.38 -5.83 26.18
CA TYR A 132 7.09 -6.38 25.77
C TYR A 132 5.92 -5.47 26.16
N HIS A 133 6.18 -4.36 26.87
CA HIS A 133 5.15 -3.37 27.12
C HIS A 133 4.69 -2.76 25.79
N VAL A 134 3.42 -2.99 25.44
CA VAL A 134 2.84 -2.70 24.11
C VAL A 134 3.18 -1.28 23.64
N ARG A 135 2.92 -0.28 24.49
CA ARG A 135 3.19 1.12 24.16
C ARG A 135 4.67 1.37 23.88
N ASP A 136 5.54 0.88 24.75
CA ASP A 136 6.96 1.24 24.71
C ASP A 136 7.65 0.54 23.55
N ASN A 137 7.26 -0.69 23.23
CA ASN A 137 7.74 -1.40 22.05
C ASN A 137 7.36 -0.68 20.74
N ILE A 138 6.11 -0.19 20.65
CA ILE A 138 5.64 0.57 19.49
C ILE A 138 6.36 1.92 19.36
N ILE A 139 6.55 2.63 20.47
CA ILE A 139 7.29 3.90 20.51
C ILE A 139 8.75 3.67 20.10
N ALA A 140 9.42 2.67 20.67
CA ALA A 140 10.80 2.32 20.34
C ALA A 140 10.95 1.96 18.86
N GLY A 141 10.13 1.03 18.36
CA GLY A 141 10.21 0.59 16.96
C GLY A 141 9.90 1.70 15.97
N THR A 142 8.92 2.55 16.24
CA THR A 142 8.62 3.70 15.38
C THR A 142 9.72 4.76 15.41
N ALA A 143 10.31 5.02 16.58
CA ALA A 143 11.47 5.90 16.68
C ALA A 143 12.65 5.36 15.86
N TYR A 144 12.88 4.05 15.93
CA TYR A 144 13.94 3.41 15.16
C TYR A 144 13.68 3.45 13.65
N LEU A 145 12.44 3.25 13.21
CA LEU A 145 12.04 3.46 11.81
C LEU A 145 12.35 4.88 11.34
N ARG A 146 12.07 5.90 12.17
CA ARG A 146 12.42 7.30 11.86
C ARG A 146 13.91 7.51 11.75
N GLU A 147 14.69 7.06 12.72
CA GLU A 147 16.16 7.19 12.70
C GLU A 147 16.77 6.54 11.44
N LEU A 148 16.27 5.37 11.04
CA LEU A 148 16.71 4.71 9.82
C LEU A 148 16.21 5.39 8.55
N HIS A 149 14.98 5.93 8.56
CA HIS A 149 14.43 6.68 7.43
C HIS A 149 15.19 7.97 7.17
N ASP A 150 15.55 8.71 8.23
CA ASP A 150 16.45 9.88 8.12
C ASP A 150 17.79 9.50 7.52
N ARG A 151 18.35 8.35 7.92
CA ARG A 151 19.69 7.94 7.51
C ARG A 151 19.78 7.36 6.11
N PHE A 152 18.79 6.57 5.70
CA PHE A 152 18.86 5.73 4.50
C PHE A 152 17.78 6.02 3.46
N GLY A 153 16.78 6.85 3.78
CA GLY A 153 15.65 7.14 2.91
C GLY A 153 14.80 5.90 2.59
N SER A 154 13.85 6.05 1.66
CA SER A 154 12.99 4.97 1.17
C SER A 154 13.55 4.37 -0.13
N PRO A 155 13.58 3.04 -0.30
CA PRO A 155 13.16 2.01 0.67
C PRO A 155 14.30 1.56 1.61
N GLY A 156 15.46 2.22 1.59
CA GLY A 156 16.68 1.78 2.28
C GLY A 156 16.52 1.55 3.79
N PHE A 157 15.68 2.32 4.47
CA PHE A 157 15.44 2.15 5.90
C PHE A 157 14.81 0.80 6.27
N LEU A 158 13.96 0.23 5.40
CA LEU A 158 13.37 -1.09 5.61
C LEU A 158 14.44 -2.18 5.53
N ALA A 159 15.39 -2.03 4.60
CA ALA A 159 16.52 -2.93 4.47
C ALA A 159 17.40 -2.87 5.72
N ALA A 160 17.70 -1.66 6.20
CA ALA A 160 18.48 -1.45 7.42
C ALA A 160 17.77 -1.94 8.68
N TYR A 161 16.44 -1.83 8.76
CA TYR A 161 15.65 -2.29 9.91
C TYR A 161 15.77 -3.81 10.06
N ASN A 162 15.52 -4.55 8.98
CA ASN A 162 15.55 -6.01 8.99
C ASN A 162 16.98 -6.59 8.99
N ALA A 163 17.89 -6.04 8.19
CA ALA A 163 19.24 -6.59 8.02
C ALA A 163 20.22 -6.09 9.09
N GLY A 164 19.89 -4.99 9.77
CA GLY A 164 20.78 -4.18 10.59
C GLY A 164 21.48 -3.08 9.78
N PRO A 165 21.67 -1.87 10.36
CA PRO A 165 22.21 -0.71 9.65
C PRO A 165 23.63 -0.94 9.14
N GLY A 166 24.51 -1.53 9.95
CA GLY A 166 25.89 -1.82 9.52
C GLY A 166 25.96 -2.82 8.35
N ARG A 167 25.02 -3.77 8.28
CA ARG A 167 24.95 -4.71 7.13
C ARG A 167 24.47 -3.99 5.87
N TYR A 168 23.51 -3.07 6.00
CA TYR A 168 23.03 -2.27 4.88
C TYR A 168 24.09 -1.27 4.38
N GLU A 169 24.84 -0.64 5.29
CA GLU A 169 25.99 0.19 4.94
C GLU A 169 27.05 -0.61 4.18
N GLN A 170 27.39 -1.81 4.64
CA GLN A 170 28.31 -2.68 3.92
C GLN A 170 27.77 -3.06 2.53
N HIS A 171 26.46 -3.30 2.40
CA HIS A 171 25.84 -3.52 1.10
C HIS A 171 26.01 -2.32 0.17
N LEU A 172 25.75 -1.10 0.64
CA LEU A 172 25.94 0.13 -0.13
C LEU A 172 27.40 0.35 -0.54
N ALA A 173 28.35 0.05 0.35
CA ALA A 173 29.77 0.27 0.11
C ALA A 173 30.41 -0.79 -0.82
N THR A 174 29.95 -2.03 -0.76
CA THR A 174 30.63 -3.17 -1.42
C THR A 174 29.82 -3.82 -2.54
N GLY A 175 28.53 -3.50 -2.66
CA GLY A 175 27.59 -4.21 -3.54
C GLY A 175 27.27 -5.63 -3.08
N ARG A 176 27.78 -6.11 -1.93
CA ARG A 176 27.49 -7.46 -1.43
C ARG A 176 25.99 -7.65 -1.26
N PRO A 177 25.36 -8.71 -1.80
CA PRO A 177 23.92 -8.86 -1.77
C PRO A 177 23.36 -8.93 -0.34
N LEU A 178 22.19 -8.34 -0.14
CA LEU A 178 21.42 -8.47 1.10
C LEU A 178 20.95 -9.92 1.33
N PRO A 179 20.73 -10.33 2.60
CA PRO A 179 20.15 -11.63 2.91
C PRO A 179 18.85 -11.89 2.16
N ARG A 180 18.58 -13.16 1.83
CA ARG A 180 17.35 -13.55 1.11
C ARG A 180 16.09 -13.11 1.87
N GLU A 181 16.11 -13.22 3.19
CA GLU A 181 15.04 -12.77 4.08
C GLU A 181 14.78 -11.27 3.94
N THR A 182 15.82 -10.43 4.00
CA THR A 182 15.70 -8.99 3.80
C THR A 182 15.15 -8.63 2.42
N ARG A 183 15.56 -9.34 1.36
CA ARG A 183 14.98 -9.10 0.03
C ARG A 183 13.49 -9.45 -0.03
N ALA A 184 13.08 -10.54 0.63
CA ALA A 184 11.67 -10.90 0.75
C ALA A 184 10.87 -9.87 1.56
N TYR A 185 11.46 -9.37 2.65
CA TYR A 185 10.89 -8.30 3.47
C TYR A 185 10.65 -7.02 2.64
N LEU A 186 11.65 -6.58 1.87
CA LEU A 186 11.54 -5.44 0.97
C LEU A 186 10.48 -5.63 -0.11
N ALA A 187 10.40 -6.82 -0.71
CA ALA A 187 9.40 -7.11 -1.73
C ALA A 187 7.96 -6.93 -1.23
N ILE A 188 7.72 -7.18 0.07
CA ILE A 188 6.41 -7.02 0.70
C ILE A 188 6.15 -5.55 1.06
N LEU A 189 7.13 -4.87 1.66
CA LEU A 189 6.89 -3.57 2.31
C LEU A 189 7.25 -2.35 1.45
N ALA A 190 8.22 -2.45 0.55
CA ALA A 190 8.64 -1.31 -0.27
C ALA A 190 7.49 -0.68 -1.09
N PRO A 191 6.55 -1.45 -1.69
CA PRO A 191 5.40 -0.87 -2.40
C PRO A 191 4.47 -0.03 -1.49
N MET A 192 4.39 -0.37 -0.20
CA MET A 192 3.53 0.35 0.77
C MET A 192 4.16 1.67 1.23
N VAL A 193 5.48 1.80 1.09
CA VAL A 193 6.27 2.93 1.60
C VAL A 193 6.74 3.85 0.46
N GLY A 194 6.89 3.35 -0.76
CA GLY A 194 7.25 4.13 -1.95
C GLY A 194 6.22 5.17 -2.38
N GLY A 195 5.03 5.21 -1.76
CA GLY A 195 3.94 6.12 -2.09
C GLY A 195 4.00 7.53 -1.47
N SER A 196 5.04 7.86 -0.69
CA SER A 196 5.18 9.22 -0.12
C SER A 196 5.71 10.22 -1.15
N GLN A 197 4.78 10.76 -1.95
CA GLN A 197 4.94 12.08 -2.58
C GLN A 197 5.08 13.16 -1.49
N PRO A 198 6.04 14.10 -1.57
CA PRO A 198 6.01 15.30 -0.77
C PRO A 198 4.84 16.17 -1.24
N GLY A 199 3.82 16.30 -0.40
CA GLY A 199 2.62 17.07 -0.70
C GLY A 199 1.46 16.17 -1.11
N ARG A 200 0.44 16.16 -0.25
CA ARG A 200 -0.92 15.76 -0.61
C ARG A 200 -1.35 16.62 -1.80
N ALA A 201 -1.15 16.14 -3.02
CA ALA A 201 -1.92 16.63 -4.15
C ALA A 201 -3.38 16.40 -3.76
N MET A 202 -4.08 17.50 -3.47
CA MET A 202 -5.53 17.47 -3.48
C MET A 202 -5.90 16.92 -4.86
N ILE A 203 -6.45 15.71 -4.91
CA ILE A 203 -7.22 15.30 -6.08
C ILE A 203 -8.35 16.33 -6.12
N ALA A 204 -8.22 17.33 -6.99
CA ALA A 204 -9.33 18.21 -7.31
C ALA A 204 -10.49 17.28 -7.72
N PRO A 205 -11.72 17.51 -7.23
CA PRO A 205 -12.84 16.71 -7.68
C PRO A 205 -12.85 16.78 -9.21
N ALA A 206 -12.83 15.62 -9.87
CA ALA A 206 -12.95 15.55 -11.31
C ALA A 206 -14.23 16.32 -11.69
N ASP A 207 -14.10 17.35 -12.54
CA ASP A 207 -15.25 18.13 -12.99
C ASP A 207 -16.22 17.18 -13.70
N PRO A 208 -17.45 16.97 -13.18
CA PRO A 208 -18.42 16.05 -13.76
C PRO A 208 -18.88 16.49 -15.16
N LEU A 209 -18.54 17.70 -15.60
CA LEU A 209 -18.82 18.22 -16.94
C LEU A 209 -17.58 18.26 -17.84
N ALA A 210 -16.42 17.78 -17.40
CA ALA A 210 -15.19 17.77 -18.21
C ALA A 210 -15.38 17.05 -19.57
N TRP A 211 -16.22 16.03 -19.60
CA TRP A 211 -16.55 15.29 -20.83
C TRP A 211 -17.31 16.12 -21.87
N THR A 212 -18.00 17.19 -21.47
CA THR A 212 -18.69 18.10 -22.42
C THR A 212 -17.74 19.09 -23.08
N ARG A 213 -16.55 19.27 -22.51
CA ARG A 213 -15.54 20.24 -22.96
C ARG A 213 -14.27 19.59 -23.52
N ALA A 214 -14.17 18.27 -23.45
CA ALA A 214 -13.06 17.54 -24.05
C ALA A 214 -13.24 17.48 -25.58
N PRO A 215 -12.17 17.72 -26.37
CA PRO A 215 -12.23 17.55 -27.81
C PRO A 215 -12.57 16.08 -28.15
N LEU A 216 -13.44 15.88 -29.14
CA LEU A 216 -13.92 14.55 -29.56
C LEU A 216 -12.80 13.65 -30.14
N PHE A 217 -11.62 14.22 -30.37
CA PHE A 217 -10.46 13.51 -30.89
C PHE A 217 -9.24 13.79 -30.01
N ALA A 218 -8.52 12.73 -29.61
CA ALA A 218 -7.27 12.85 -28.90
C ALA A 218 -6.19 13.34 -29.88
N MET A 219 -5.73 14.58 -29.70
CA MET A 219 -4.58 15.14 -30.41
C MET A 219 -3.28 14.76 -29.67
N PRO A 220 -2.15 14.56 -30.38
CA PRO A 220 -0.85 14.45 -29.75
C PRO A 220 -0.57 15.65 -28.84
N ALA A 221 0.06 15.41 -27.69
CA ALA A 221 0.24 16.41 -26.62
C ALA A 221 0.97 17.69 -27.04
N GLU A 222 1.70 17.65 -28.15
CA GLU A 222 2.48 18.74 -28.70
C GLU A 222 1.58 19.79 -29.40
N ASP A 223 0.50 19.36 -30.05
CA ASP A 223 -0.43 20.24 -30.78
C ASP A 223 -1.47 20.91 -29.87
N ALA A 224 -1.78 20.28 -28.72
CA ALA A 224 -2.77 20.78 -27.77
C ALA A 224 -2.31 22.06 -27.04
N LEU A 225 -1.00 22.19 -26.78
CA LEU A 225 -0.40 23.39 -26.17
C LEU A 225 -0.34 24.57 -27.15
N ALA A 226 -0.16 24.32 -28.44
CA ALA A 226 -0.16 25.35 -29.48
C ALA A 226 -1.57 25.91 -29.74
N ALA A 227 -2.60 25.06 -29.75
CA ALA A 227 -3.99 25.49 -29.94
C ALA A 227 -4.53 26.32 -28.76
N SER A 228 -4.10 26.01 -27.53
CA SER A 228 -4.44 26.77 -26.32
C SER A 228 -3.88 28.20 -26.35
N GLN A 229 -2.66 28.38 -26.89
CA GLN A 229 -2.03 29.70 -27.01
C GLN A 229 -2.64 30.53 -28.15
N ALA A 230 -3.08 29.91 -29.25
CA ALA A 230 -3.71 30.61 -30.37
C ALA A 230 -5.14 31.12 -30.08
N ALA A 231 -5.86 30.50 -29.14
CA ALA A 231 -7.22 30.92 -28.78
C ALA A 231 -7.27 32.16 -27.85
N ALA A 232 -6.13 32.60 -27.31
CA ALA A 232 -6.03 33.74 -26.41
C ALA A 232 -5.77 35.08 -27.11
N GLU A 233 -5.58 35.08 -28.45
CA GLU A 233 -5.15 36.27 -29.19
C GLU A 233 -6.02 36.49 -30.44
N MET A 234 -7.25 36.99 -30.25
CA MET A 234 -8.05 37.61 -31.31
C MET A 234 -8.97 38.70 -30.73
N PRO A 235 -8.95 39.94 -31.27
CA PRO A 235 -9.84 41.03 -30.88
C PRO A 235 -11.21 40.91 -31.60
N PRO A 236 -12.28 41.59 -31.13
CA PRO A 236 -13.59 41.52 -31.75
C PRO A 236 -13.64 42.33 -33.05
N ASP A 237 -14.22 41.72 -34.09
CA ASP A 237 -14.40 42.22 -35.46
C ASP A 237 -15.76 42.93 -35.60
N ASP A 238 -15.76 44.14 -36.18
CA ASP A 238 -16.95 44.86 -36.63
C ASP A 238 -16.83 45.13 -38.15
N GLY A 239 -17.56 44.33 -38.93
CA GLY A 239 -18.49 44.83 -39.95
C GLY A 239 -17.97 45.35 -41.30
N THR A 240 -18.34 44.59 -42.34
CA THR A 240 -18.99 45.08 -43.59
C THR A 240 -18.15 45.35 -44.86
N ALA A 241 -18.47 44.53 -45.87
CA ALA A 241 -18.59 44.80 -47.32
C ALA A 241 -17.38 44.78 -48.28
N ALA A 242 -17.56 43.90 -49.28
CA ALA A 242 -17.47 44.11 -50.74
C ALA A 242 -16.11 44.06 -51.47
N GLN A 243 -15.98 42.98 -52.27
CA GLN A 243 -15.56 42.90 -53.69
C GLN A 243 -14.53 43.90 -54.25
N ALA A 244 -13.45 43.37 -54.82
CA ALA A 244 -13.02 43.67 -56.20
C ALA A 244 -11.95 42.68 -56.72
N VAL A 245 -12.01 42.46 -58.02
CA VAL A 245 -11.27 41.56 -58.91
C VAL A 245 -10.05 42.26 -59.56
N ALA A 246 -9.00 41.51 -59.88
CA ALA A 246 -8.04 41.63 -61.02
C ALA A 246 -6.73 40.90 -60.64
N SER A 247 -6.30 39.80 -61.27
CA SER A 247 -5.73 39.58 -62.63
C SER A 247 -4.21 39.81 -62.73
N GLU A 248 -3.58 38.93 -63.52
CA GLU A 248 -2.19 38.85 -64.05
C GLU A 248 -1.19 38.01 -63.21
N GLU A 249 -0.79 36.79 -63.64
CA GLU A 249 0.20 36.42 -64.69
C GLU A 249 1.61 36.98 -64.41
N HIS A 250 2.78 36.33 -64.52
CA HIS A 250 3.33 35.10 -65.14
C HIS A 250 4.74 34.87 -64.44
N PRO A 251 5.57 33.82 -64.70
CA PRO A 251 6.41 33.13 -63.73
C PRO A 251 7.89 33.53 -63.91
N ASP A 252 8.81 32.92 -63.15
CA ASP A 252 9.98 32.25 -63.73
C ASP A 252 11.02 31.89 -62.66
N ARG A 253 11.68 30.75 -62.93
CA ARG A 253 12.95 30.24 -62.36
C ARG A 253 12.79 29.57 -60.98
N LEU A 254 12.60 28.25 -60.86
CA LEU A 254 13.34 27.13 -61.47
C LEU A 254 14.86 27.31 -61.35
N PHE A 255 15.44 26.93 -60.20
CA PHE A 255 16.76 26.27 -60.09
C PHE A 255 17.01 25.75 -58.65
N ILE A 256 17.16 24.43 -58.53
CA ILE A 256 17.85 23.68 -57.45
C ILE A 256 18.94 22.87 -58.19
N PRO A 257 20.23 22.86 -57.76
CA PRO A 257 20.78 21.78 -56.92
C PRO A 257 21.88 22.24 -55.92
N LEU A 258 22.01 21.70 -54.70
CA LEU A 258 22.49 20.38 -54.24
C LEU A 258 23.96 20.06 -54.55
N SER A 259 24.83 20.22 -53.54
CA SER A 259 26.13 19.55 -53.28
C SER A 259 26.61 20.02 -51.90
N GLY A 260 27.06 19.24 -50.91
CA GLY A 260 27.66 17.90 -50.92
C GLY A 260 29.15 17.98 -50.55
N GLN A 261 29.49 17.51 -49.34
CA GLN A 261 30.82 17.09 -48.83
C GLN A 261 31.87 18.11 -48.31
N GLU A 262 32.02 18.11 -46.97
CA GLU A 262 33.24 18.28 -46.12
C GLU A 262 34.35 17.23 -46.43
N PRO A 263 35.54 17.15 -45.74
CA PRO A 263 36.34 18.13 -44.97
C PRO A 263 37.87 18.08 -45.30
N SER A 264 38.67 18.97 -44.70
CA SER A 264 39.97 18.67 -44.04
C SER A 264 40.43 19.84 -43.17
#